data_AF-A0A250XUS8-F1
#
_entry.id   AF-A0A250XUS8-F1
#
_cell.length_a   1.000
_cell.length_b   1.000
_cell.length_c   1.000
_cell.angle_alpha   90.00
_cell.angle_beta   90.00
_cell.angle_gamma   90.00
#
_symmetry.space_group_name_H-M   'P 1'
#
loop_
_entity.id
_entity.type
_entity.pdbx_description
1 polymer ?
#
loop_
_entity_poly.entity_id
_entity_poly.type
_entity_poly.pdbx_seq_one_letter_code
_entity_poly.pdbx_strand_id
1 'polypeptide(L)' 'MPDEVNIDELLELEDEEERSRKIQGLLKSCTNPTEDFIQELLAKLRGLHKQPGLRQPSPSDDGSLSPLQDRARMAPP' A
#
# COMPACT_ATOMS: atom_id res chain seq x y z
N MET A 1 -16.65 7.59 -13.32
CA MET A 1 -16.02 6.48 -12.56
C MET A 1 -16.86 6.32 -11.31
N PRO A 2 -17.22 5.11 -10.88
CA PRO A 2 -17.86 4.93 -9.58
C PRO A 2 -16.93 5.44 -8.48
N ASP A 3 -17.49 5.87 -7.36
CA ASP A 3 -16.71 6.20 -6.17
C ASP A 3 -16.06 4.91 -5.65
N GLU A 4 -14.74 4.84 -5.71
CA GLU A 4 -13.97 3.68 -5.26
C GLU A 4 -13.70 3.77 -3.75
N VAL A 5 -13.83 2.65 -3.06
CA VAL A 5 -13.53 2.55 -1.62
C VAL A 5 -12.09 2.09 -1.43
N ASN A 6 -11.26 2.89 -0.75
CA ASN A 6 -9.89 2.52 -0.44
C ASN A 6 -9.82 1.61 0.80
N ILE A 7 -9.55 0.32 0.58
CA ILE A 7 -9.49 -0.67 1.67
C ILE A 7 -8.29 -0.45 2.59
N ASP A 8 -7.13 -0.03 2.06
CA ASP A 8 -5.94 0.22 2.87
C ASP A 8 -6.19 1.32 3.90
N GLU A 9 -6.88 2.38 3.49
CA GLU A 9 -7.25 3.48 4.37
C GLU A 9 -8.22 3.04 5.48
N LEU A 10 -9.16 2.12 5.19
CA LEU A 10 -10.05 1.57 6.20
C LEU A 10 -9.31 0.66 7.19
N LEU A 11 -8.29 -0.08 6.73
CA LEU A 11 -7.46 -0.95 7.58
C LEU A 11 -6.50 -0.17 8.48
N GLU A 12 -6.13 1.06 8.10
CA GLU A 12 -5.31 1.96 8.92
C GLU A 12 -6.07 2.56 10.12
N LEU A 13 -7.40 2.56 10.08
CA LEU A 13 -8.22 3.02 11.21
C LEU A 13 -8.18 1.99 12.34
N GLU A 14 -7.85 2.46 13.55
CA GLU A 14 -7.73 1.63 14.75
C GLU A 14 -9.10 1.28 15.32
N ASP A 15 -10.05 2.22 15.26
CA ASP A 15 -11.39 2.06 15.79
C ASP A 15 -12.41 1.63 14.73
N GLU A 16 -13.20 0.61 15.07
CA GLU A 16 -14.30 0.15 14.22
C GLU A 16 -15.39 1.22 14.03
N GLU A 17 -15.63 2.04 15.05
CA GLU A 17 -16.61 3.14 14.99
C GLU A 17 -16.17 4.23 14.02
N GLU A 18 -14.87 4.51 13.93
CA GLU A 18 -14.35 5.46 12.94
C GLU A 18 -14.44 4.88 11.53
N ARG A 19 -14.11 3.60 11.39
CA ARG A 19 -14.23 2.85 10.14
C ARG A 19 -15.68 2.83 9.62
N SER A 20 -16.65 2.60 10.50
CA SER A 20 -18.07 2.59 10.13
C SER A 20 -18.54 3.96 9.64
N ARG A 21 -18.18 5.04 10.35
CA ARG A 21 -18.47 6.43 9.92
C ARG A 21 -17.87 6.74 8.55
N LYS A 22 -16.64 6.31 8.29
CA LYS A 22 -15.98 6.55 7.01
C LYS A 22 -16.67 5.83 5.87
N ILE A 23 -17.02 4.55 6.05
CA ILE A 23 -17.79 3.78 5.06
C ILE A 23 -19.16 4.42 4.82
N GLN A 24 -19.86 4.85 5.88
CA GLN A 24 -21.15 5.53 5.74
C GLN A 24 -21.03 6.86 4.98
N GLY A 25 -19.93 7.60 5.16
CA GLY A 25 -19.62 8.80 4.39
C GLY A 25 -19.40 8.53 2.90
N LEU A 26 -18.68 7.44 2.57
CA LEU A 26 -18.44 7.01 1.19
C LEU A 26 -19.73 6.55 0.50
N LEU A 27 -20.62 5.90 1.25
CA LEU A 27 -21.89 5.41 0.74
C LEU A 27 -23.03 6.43 0.81
N LYS A 28 -22.76 7.67 1.23
CA LYS A 28 -23.79 8.71 1.41
C LYS A 28 -24.58 9.04 0.13
N SER A 29 -23.97 8.84 -1.04
CA SER A 29 -24.61 9.04 -2.35
C SER A 29 -25.51 7.87 -2.78
N CYS A 30 -25.45 6.74 -2.07
CA CYS A 30 -26.28 5.58 -2.37
C CYS A 30 -27.74 5.82 -1.95
N THR A 31 -28.66 5.50 -2.85
CA THR A 31 -30.11 5.62 -2.63
C THR A 31 -30.72 4.40 -1.92
N ASN A 32 -29.98 3.29 -1.84
CA ASN A 32 -30.40 2.06 -1.17
C ASN A 32 -29.91 2.05 0.29
N PRO A 33 -30.58 1.31 1.20
CA PRO A 33 -30.06 1.08 2.54
C PRO A 33 -28.70 0.38 2.47
N THR A 34 -27.74 0.83 3.29
CA THR A 34 -26.36 0.33 3.26
C THR A 34 -25.91 -0.28 4.58
N GLU A 35 -26.72 -0.23 5.64
CA GLU A 35 -26.41 -0.79 6.96
C GLU A 35 -25.91 -2.24 6.93
N ASP A 36 -26.57 -3.12 6.17
CA ASP A 36 -26.16 -4.53 6.06
C ASP A 36 -24.81 -4.67 5.35
N PHE A 37 -24.60 -3.89 4.28
CA PHE A 37 -23.34 -3.86 3.56
C PHE A 37 -22.20 -3.33 4.44
N ILE A 38 -22.46 -2.28 5.22
CA ILE A 38 -21.48 -1.70 6.16
C ILE A 38 -21.10 -2.74 7.21
N GLN A 39 -22.07 -3.43 7.82
CA GLN A 39 -21.80 -4.50 8.78
C GLN A 39 -21.00 -5.65 8.18
N GLU A 40 -21.36 -6.11 6.98
CA GLU A 40 -20.64 -7.19 6.32
C GLU A 40 -19.20 -6.79 5.98
N LEU A 41 -19.01 -5.56 5.48
CA LEU A 41 -17.69 -5.03 5.16
C LEU A 41 -16.82 -4.92 6.41
N LEU A 42 -17.35 -4.38 7.51
CA LEU A 42 -16.64 -4.30 8.80
C LEU A 42 -16.24 -5.70 9.29
N ALA A 43 -17.14 -6.68 9.20
CA ALA A 43 -16.84 -8.05 9.59
C ALA A 43 -15.71 -8.66 8.76
N LYS A 44 -15.67 -8.41 7.44
CA LYS A 44 -14.57 -8.84 6.57
C LYS A 44 -13.25 -8.13 6.91
N LEU A 45 -13.29 -6.85 7.27
CA LEU A 45 -12.11 -6.05 7.60
C LEU A 45 -11.46 -6.47 8.93
N ARG A 46 -12.20 -7.02 9.89
CA ARG A 46 -11.63 -7.53 11.15
C ARG A 46 -10.55 -8.62 10.96
N GLY A 47 -10.64 -9.39 9.87
CA GLY A 47 -9.68 -10.46 9.56
C GLY A 47 -8.55 -10.02 8.60
N LEU A 48 -8.63 -8.81 8.06
CA LEU A 48 -7.67 -8.27 7.10
C LEU A 48 -6.68 -7.38 7.84
N HIS A 49 -5.39 -7.53 7.53
CA HIS A 49 -4.35 -6.62 7.98
C HIS A 49 -3.57 -6.14 6.77
N LYS A 50 -3.21 -4.85 6.77
CA LYS A 50 -2.33 -4.30 5.75
C LYS A 50 -0.95 -4.94 5.93
N GLN A 51 -0.49 -5.69 4.93
CA GLN A 51 0.88 -6.20 4.94
C GLN A 51 1.81 -4.97 4.92
N PRO A 52 2.75 -4.83 5.88
CA PRO A 52 3.75 -3.78 5.78
C PRO A 52 4.49 -4.06 4.48
N GLY A 53 4.30 -3.18 3.50
CA GLY A 53 4.72 -3.42 2.13
C GLY A 53 6.15 -3.95 2.15
N LEU A 54 6.36 -5.17 1.65
CA LEU A 54 7.69 -5.61 1.27
C LEU A 54 8.20 -4.50 0.38
N ARG A 55 9.15 -3.69 0.89
CA ARG A 55 9.94 -2.80 0.07
C ARG A 55 10.55 -3.74 -0.95
N GLN A 56 9.94 -3.85 -2.13
CA GLN A 56 10.56 -4.49 -3.27
C GLN A 56 11.78 -3.61 -3.50
N PRO A 57 13.02 -4.08 -3.23
CA PRO A 57 14.15 -3.38 -3.78
C PRO A 57 13.95 -3.51 -5.28
N SER A 58 13.58 -2.42 -5.94
CA SER A 58 13.60 -2.37 -7.40
C SER A 58 14.97 -2.91 -7.82
N PRO A 59 15.03 -3.97 -8.65
CA PRO A 59 16.31 -4.44 -9.18
C PRO A 59 16.78 -3.41 -10.21
N SER A 60 17.34 -2.30 -9.75
CA SER A 60 17.94 -1.27 -10.60
C SER A 60 19.18 -0.63 -9.97
N ASP A 61 19.67 -1.14 -8.84
CA ASP A 61 20.98 -0.79 -8.31
C ASP A 61 21.92 -1.99 -8.48
N ASP A 62 22.29 -2.30 -9.73
CA ASP A 62 23.54 -3.01 -9.99
C ASP A 62 24.60 -1.96 -10.29
N GLY A 63 25.23 -1.50 -9.22
CA GLY A 63 26.53 -0.85 -9.29
C GLY A 63 27.56 -1.83 -9.83
N SER A 64 27.80 -1.82 -11.15
CA SER A 64 28.99 -2.38 -11.76
C SER A 64 29.83 -1.29 -12.43
N LEU A 65 30.42 -0.41 -11.61
CA LEU A 65 31.65 0.30 -11.98
C LEU A 65 32.67 0.02 -10.87
N SER A 66 33.43 -1.06 -11.05
CA SER A 66 34.47 -1.50 -10.13
C SER A 66 35.52 -0.39 -9.86
N PRO A 67 35.95 -0.19 -8.61
CA PRO A 67 37.03 0.73 -8.28
C PRO A 67 38.41 0.04 -8.43
N LEU A 68 39.39 0.82 -8.91
CA LEU A 68 40.83 0.60 -8.75
C LEU A 68 41.42 -0.74 -9.26
N GLN A 69 41.96 -0.72 -10.48
CA GLN A 69 43.23 -1.39 -10.75
C GLN A 69 44.30 -0.31 -10.95
N ASP A 70 44.84 0.08 -9.80
CA ASP A 70 46.11 0.75 -9.63
C ASP A 70 47.21 0.00 -10.42
N ARG A 71 47.97 0.78 -11.20
CA ARG A 71 49.42 0.61 -11.35
C ARG A 71 49.93 -0.67 -12.05
N ALA A 72 50.04 -0.58 -13.37
CA ALA A 72 51.14 -1.20 -14.09
C ALA A 72 51.69 -0.27 -15.19
N ARG A 73 52.74 0.47 -14.81
CA ARG A 73 53.97 0.72 -15.59
C ARG A 73 53.86 1.44 -16.95
N MET A 74 54.14 2.74 -16.93
CA MET A 74 55.30 3.36 -17.60
C MET A 74 56.06 2.50 -18.65
N ALA A 75 55.83 2.82 -19.95
CA ALA A 75 56.69 2.79 -21.19
C ALA A 75 57.70 1.64 -21.48
N PRO A 76 58.32 1.51 -22.69
CA PRO A 76 57.92 1.67 -24.11
C PRO A 76 58.23 0.38 -24.94
N PRO A 77 58.14 0.37 -26.30
CA PRO A 77 59.35 0.59 -27.14
C PRO A 77 59.17 1.61 -28.29
#